data_AF-A0A152A3S3-F1
#
_entry.id   AF-A0A152A3S3-F1
#
_cell.length_a   1.000
_cell.length_b   1.000
_cell.length_c   1.000
_cell.angle_alpha   90.00
_cell.angle_beta   90.00
_cell.angle_gamma   90.00
#
_symmetry.space_group_name_H-M   'P 1'
#
loop_
_entity.id
_entity.type
_entity.pdbx_description
1 polymer ?
#
loop_
_entity_poly.entity_id
_entity_poly.type
_entity_poly.pdbx_seq_one_letter_code
_entity_poly.pdbx_strand_id
1 'polypeptide(L)'
;MKLSEIKVFGLYVLVFICIQVSYTEYVTITYYPPNKEGTCSGQFYQVNQILVGYCYNAQKYICDYKNNQVILQSYLTGNCAGVPSHVYNYTKSACRKSYFVDCSTDLIEIPSSYTEFSFKEDCQGQKLPYTAISYPLNTCYSIPTVPDTTFYDTCNETYVTGYTFYYNPFGSSSSDSSSSSSIEWCPANGHPYIEYIPIQENYECTDFGETYTCTN
;
A
#
# COMPACT_ATOMS: atom_id res chain seq x y z
N MET A 1 50.04 -24.96 6.41
CA MET A 1 49.12 -23.82 6.18
C MET A 1 49.85 -22.58 6.67
N LYS A 2 50.13 -21.62 5.79
CA LYS A 2 50.93 -20.44 6.15
C LYS A 2 50.07 -19.46 6.94
N LEU A 3 50.64 -18.78 7.95
CA LEU A 3 49.92 -17.80 8.78
C LEU A 3 49.25 -16.67 7.96
N SER A 4 49.72 -16.44 6.73
CA SER A 4 49.14 -15.50 5.76
C SER A 4 47.81 -15.98 5.16
N GLU A 5 47.58 -17.29 5.04
CA GLU A 5 46.36 -17.85 4.43
C GLU A 5 45.16 -17.80 5.39
N ILE A 6 45.42 -17.90 6.70
CA ILE A 6 44.39 -17.82 7.75
C ILE A 6 43.80 -16.41 7.86
N LYS A 7 44.62 -15.36 7.67
CA LYS A 7 44.17 -13.96 7.74
C LYS A 7 43.26 -13.57 6.58
N VAL A 8 43.53 -14.09 5.38
CA VAL A 8 42.71 -13.84 4.19
C VAL A 8 41.35 -14.53 4.33
N PHE A 9 41.34 -15.79 4.78
CA PHE A 9 40.10 -16.54 4.96
C PHE A 9 39.17 -15.91 6.01
N GLY A 10 39.73 -15.42 7.13
CA GLY A 10 38.95 -14.71 8.15
C GLY A 10 38.29 -13.42 7.64
N LEU A 11 38.98 -12.66 6.79
CA LEU A 11 38.43 -11.44 6.17
C LEU A 11 37.28 -11.76 5.21
N TYR A 12 37.41 -12.81 4.39
CA TYR A 12 36.35 -13.24 3.47
C TYR A 12 35.09 -13.68 4.22
N VAL A 13 35.23 -14.44 5.31
CA VAL A 13 34.07 -14.87 6.12
C VAL A 13 33.39 -13.66 6.78
N LEU A 14 34.15 -12.69 7.28
CA LEU A 14 33.59 -11.49 7.91
C LEU A 14 32.88 -10.59 6.89
N VAL A 15 33.42 -10.44 5.67
CA VAL A 15 32.76 -9.75 4.56
C VAL A 15 31.50 -10.50 4.11
N PHE A 16 31.53 -11.82 4.04
CA PHE A 16 30.35 -12.63 3.67
C PHE A 16 29.23 -12.58 4.71
N ILE A 17 29.59 -12.49 6.00
CA ILE A 17 28.64 -12.31 7.11
C ILE A 17 28.07 -10.88 7.12
N CYS A 18 28.86 -9.86 6.77
CA CYS A 18 28.39 -8.48 6.63
C CYS A 18 27.48 -8.25 5.39
N ILE A 19 27.57 -9.09 4.36
CA ILE A 19 26.74 -8.98 3.13
C ILE A 19 25.36 -9.64 3.29
N GLN A 20 25.05 -10.27 4.43
CA GLN A 20 23.67 -10.65 4.77
C GLN A 20 22.85 -9.43 5.22
N VAL A 21 22.93 -8.32 4.45
CA VAL A 21 21.93 -7.27 4.50
C VAL A 21 20.64 -7.95 4.04
N SER A 22 19.74 -8.21 4.98
CA SER A 22 18.39 -8.64 4.67
C SER A 22 17.72 -7.50 3.90
N TYR A 23 17.80 -7.55 2.57
CA TYR A 23 17.07 -6.64 1.72
C TYR A 23 15.58 -6.81 2.03
N THR A 24 14.95 -5.71 2.43
CA THR A 24 13.53 -5.69 2.75
C THR A 24 12.79 -5.41 1.46
N GLU A 25 12.25 -6.43 0.81
CA GLU A 25 11.57 -6.26 -0.47
C GLU A 25 10.06 -6.08 -0.25
N TYR A 26 9.43 -5.26 -1.10
CA TYR A 26 8.00 -5.07 -1.11
C TYR A 26 7.43 -5.48 -2.47
N VAL A 27 6.23 -6.05 -2.44
CA VAL A 27 5.37 -6.14 -3.63
C VAL A 27 4.47 -4.92 -3.65
N THR A 28 4.55 -4.16 -4.73
CA THR A 28 3.70 -3.00 -4.99
C THR A 28 2.56 -3.41 -5.91
N ILE A 29 1.33 -3.13 -5.49
CA ILE A 29 0.11 -3.34 -6.27
C ILE A 29 -0.59 -2.00 -6.41
N THR A 30 -0.51 -1.40 -7.59
CA THR A 30 -1.21 -0.16 -7.93
C THR A 30 -2.56 -0.48 -8.54
N TYR A 31 -3.65 0.02 -7.96
CA TYR A 31 -5.00 -0.21 -8.44
C TYR A 31 -5.56 1.01 -9.16
N TYR A 32 -6.12 0.78 -10.33
CA TYR A 32 -6.71 1.78 -11.21
C TYR A 32 -8.22 1.58 -11.29
N PRO A 33 -9.02 2.66 -11.48
CA PRO A 33 -10.44 2.53 -11.73
C PRO A 33 -10.69 1.55 -12.88
N PRO A 34 -11.70 0.66 -12.78
CA PRO A 34 -12.00 -0.28 -13.84
C PRO A 34 -12.44 0.49 -15.09
N ASN A 35 -11.53 0.63 -16.06
CA ASN A 35 -11.86 1.15 -17.37
C ASN A 35 -12.14 -0.01 -18.34
N LYS A 36 -12.89 0.27 -19.41
CA LYS A 36 -13.30 -0.75 -20.40
C LYS A 36 -12.11 -1.39 -21.13
N GLU A 37 -10.93 -0.77 -21.07
CA GLU A 37 -9.76 -1.17 -21.86
C GLU A 37 -8.77 -2.04 -21.06
N GLY A 38 -8.94 -2.19 -19.75
CA GLY A 38 -7.99 -2.93 -18.92
C GLY A 38 -6.60 -2.30 -18.94
N THR A 39 -6.54 -0.98 -19.03
CA THR A 39 -5.29 -0.20 -19.06
C THR A 39 -4.99 0.34 -17.68
N CYS A 40 -3.76 0.14 -17.22
CA CYS A 40 -3.22 0.70 -15.97
C CYS A 40 -2.72 2.11 -16.24
N SER A 41 -3.63 2.96 -16.68
CA SER A 41 -3.36 4.33 -17.07
C SER A 41 -4.29 5.28 -16.32
N GLY A 42 -3.84 6.52 -16.16
CA GLY A 42 -4.56 7.54 -15.42
C GLY A 42 -4.30 7.46 -13.91
N GLN A 43 -5.23 8.01 -13.15
CA GLN A 43 -5.13 8.12 -11.70
C GLN A 43 -5.40 6.75 -11.05
N PHE A 44 -4.54 6.35 -10.11
CA PHE A 44 -4.80 5.21 -9.24
C PHE A 44 -5.84 5.60 -8.17
N TYR A 45 -6.51 4.62 -7.57
CA TYR A 45 -7.34 4.85 -6.38
C TYR A 45 -6.71 4.29 -5.10
N GLN A 46 -5.74 3.37 -5.23
CA GLN A 46 -5.04 2.78 -4.09
C GLN A 46 -3.70 2.18 -4.54
N VAL A 47 -2.68 2.25 -3.69
CA VAL A 47 -1.40 1.55 -3.88
C VAL A 47 -1.12 0.72 -2.63
N ASN A 48 -1.00 -0.59 -2.76
CA ASN A 48 -0.59 -1.47 -1.66
C ASN A 48 0.88 -1.82 -1.81
N GLN A 49 1.65 -1.66 -0.76
CA GLN A 49 3.02 -2.15 -0.66
C GLN A 49 3.07 -3.18 0.45
N ILE A 50 3.37 -4.43 0.11
CA ILE A 50 3.29 -5.56 1.03
C ILE A 50 4.67 -6.18 1.16
N LEU A 51 5.15 -6.31 2.39
CA LEU A 51 6.45 -6.91 2.69
C LEU A 51 6.51 -8.35 2.17
N VAL A 52 7.52 -8.64 1.34
CA VAL A 52 7.74 -9.97 0.75
C VAL A 52 7.92 -11.01 1.84
N GLY A 53 7.25 -12.15 1.69
CA GLY A 53 7.31 -13.23 2.67
C GLY A 53 6.57 -12.96 3.98
N TYR A 54 5.90 -11.81 4.12
CA TYR A 54 4.99 -11.57 5.22
C TYR A 54 3.62 -12.19 4.96
N CYS A 55 2.90 -12.58 6.02
CA CYS A 55 1.54 -13.09 5.93
C CYS A 55 0.54 -11.98 6.23
N TYR A 56 -0.23 -11.58 5.24
CA TYR A 56 -1.26 -10.54 5.35
C TYR A 56 -2.58 -11.07 4.77
N ASN A 57 -3.66 -11.03 5.53
CA ASN A 57 -4.98 -11.53 5.11
C ASN A 57 -4.97 -12.96 4.51
N ALA A 58 -4.27 -13.89 5.18
CA ALA A 58 -4.05 -15.27 4.71
C ALA A 58 -3.36 -15.36 3.35
N GLN A 59 -2.60 -14.34 2.96
CA GLN A 59 -1.86 -14.26 1.72
C GLN A 59 -0.38 -13.96 1.98
N LYS A 60 0.49 -14.48 1.12
CA LYS A 60 1.93 -14.23 1.11
C LYS A 60 2.37 -13.93 -0.31
N TYR A 61 3.14 -12.86 -0.47
CA TYR A 61 3.69 -12.42 -1.74
C TYR A 61 5.20 -12.72 -1.82
N ILE A 62 5.66 -13.18 -2.98
CA ILE A 62 7.07 -13.52 -3.24
C ILE A 62 7.50 -12.91 -4.57
N CYS A 63 8.63 -12.22 -4.58
CA CYS A 63 9.28 -11.72 -5.79
C CYS A 63 10.20 -12.79 -6.39
N ASP A 64 9.85 -13.33 -7.55
CA ASP A 64 10.67 -14.31 -8.28
C ASP A 64 11.33 -13.63 -9.48
N TYR A 65 12.45 -12.98 -9.20
CA TYR A 65 13.25 -12.24 -10.19
C TYR A 65 13.77 -13.13 -11.32
N LYS A 66 14.07 -14.41 -11.03
CA LYS A 66 14.59 -15.35 -12.03
C LYS A 66 13.56 -15.59 -13.13
N ASN A 67 12.28 -15.68 -12.78
CA ASN A 67 11.20 -15.92 -13.72
C ASN A 67 10.41 -14.65 -14.08
N ASN A 68 10.86 -13.48 -13.63
CA ASN A 68 10.21 -12.18 -13.84
C ASN A 68 8.72 -12.17 -13.43
N GLN A 69 8.43 -12.67 -12.23
CA GLN A 69 7.06 -12.82 -11.74
C GLN A 69 6.92 -12.48 -10.25
N VAL A 70 5.70 -12.16 -9.84
CA VAL A 70 5.26 -12.08 -8.46
C VAL A 70 4.35 -13.27 -8.18
N ILE A 71 4.67 -14.04 -7.15
CA ILE A 71 3.91 -15.21 -6.74
C ILE A 71 3.06 -14.83 -5.53
N LEU A 72 1.74 -14.98 -5.66
CA LEU A 72 0.79 -14.89 -4.56
C LEU A 72 0.40 -16.29 -4.10
N GLN A 73 0.66 -16.58 -2.83
CA GLN A 73 0.22 -17.79 -2.16
C GLN A 73 -0.94 -17.44 -1.23
N SER A 74 -2.10 -18.07 -1.43
CA SER A 74 -3.24 -17.96 -0.53
C SER A 74 -3.32 -19.19 0.37
N TYR A 75 -3.69 -18.98 1.62
CA TYR A 75 -3.78 -20.00 2.65
C TYR A 75 -5.20 -20.04 3.24
N LEU A 76 -5.56 -21.17 3.85
CA LEU A 76 -6.84 -21.31 4.54
C LEU A 76 -6.85 -20.64 5.91
N THR A 77 -5.67 -20.39 6.49
CA THR A 77 -5.51 -19.81 7.82
C THR A 77 -4.86 -18.44 7.74
N GLY A 78 -5.27 -17.53 8.62
CA GLY A 78 -4.77 -16.14 8.67
C GLY A 78 -3.28 -16.00 9.02
N ASN A 79 -2.63 -17.06 9.50
CA ASN A 79 -1.19 -17.09 9.81
C ASN A 79 -0.32 -17.67 8.69
N CYS A 80 -0.91 -18.00 7.53
CA CYS A 80 -0.21 -18.60 6.38
C CYS A 80 0.60 -19.86 6.75
N ALA A 81 0.11 -20.66 7.69
CA ALA A 81 0.71 -21.93 8.06
C ALA A 81 0.27 -23.05 7.11
N GLY A 82 1.18 -23.98 6.83
CA GLY A 82 0.90 -25.17 6.01
C GLY A 82 1.13 -24.96 4.51
N VAL A 83 0.42 -25.74 3.70
CA VAL A 83 0.51 -25.70 2.23
C VAL A 83 -0.47 -24.64 1.70
N PRO A 84 -0.05 -23.78 0.75
CA PRO A 84 -0.98 -22.84 0.10
C PRO A 84 -2.16 -23.58 -0.52
N SER A 85 -3.38 -23.07 -0.32
CA SER A 85 -4.57 -23.56 -1.01
C SER A 85 -4.54 -23.20 -2.49
N HIS A 86 -4.06 -22.00 -2.82
CA HIS A 86 -3.93 -21.48 -4.18
C HIS A 86 -2.59 -20.77 -4.38
N VAL A 87 -2.08 -20.85 -5.61
CA VAL A 87 -0.88 -20.14 -6.04
C VAL A 87 -1.19 -19.44 -7.36
N TYR A 88 -0.98 -18.12 -7.39
CA TYR A 88 -1.16 -17.29 -8.58
C TYR A 88 0.18 -16.66 -8.97
N ASN A 89 0.49 -16.67 -10.27
CA ASN A 89 1.69 -16.07 -10.81
C ASN A 89 1.31 -14.83 -11.63
N TYR A 90 1.80 -13.67 -11.21
CA TYR A 90 1.65 -12.41 -11.93
C TYR A 90 2.94 -12.08 -12.64
N THR A 91 2.86 -11.68 -13.90
CA THR A 91 4.02 -11.13 -14.61
C THR A 91 4.44 -9.83 -13.93
N LYS A 92 5.71 -9.71 -13.55
CA LYS A 92 6.25 -8.51 -12.91
C LYS A 92 6.22 -7.32 -13.87
N SER A 93 5.95 -6.12 -13.34
CA SER A 93 5.88 -4.85 -14.08
C SER A 93 4.90 -4.90 -15.25
N ALA A 94 3.80 -5.63 -15.09
CA ALA A 94 2.79 -5.79 -16.13
C ALA A 94 1.42 -5.36 -15.63
N CYS A 95 0.69 -4.64 -16.48
CA CYS A 95 -0.71 -4.33 -16.24
C CYS A 95 -1.60 -5.56 -16.43
N ARG A 96 -2.51 -5.80 -15.50
CA ARG A 96 -3.53 -6.85 -15.56
C ARG A 96 -4.89 -6.24 -15.23
N LYS A 97 -5.70 -5.97 -16.25
CA LYS A 97 -7.02 -5.33 -16.09
C LYS A 97 -6.89 -3.96 -15.43
N SER A 98 -7.15 -3.88 -14.12
CA SER A 98 -7.22 -2.65 -13.36
C SER A 98 -6.17 -2.59 -12.25
N TYR A 99 -5.11 -3.40 -12.35
CA TYR A 99 -4.00 -3.35 -11.40
C TYR A 99 -2.64 -3.63 -12.06
N PHE A 100 -1.60 -3.01 -11.52
CA PHE A 100 -0.20 -3.17 -11.90
C PHE A 100 0.57 -3.75 -10.72
N VAL A 101 1.37 -4.80 -10.94
CA VAL A 101 2.12 -5.48 -9.87
C VAL A 101 3.61 -5.37 -10.15
N ASP A 102 4.38 -4.93 -9.16
CA ASP A 102 5.84 -4.86 -9.23
C ASP A 102 6.50 -5.28 -7.91
N CYS A 103 7.83 -5.36 -7.92
CA CYS A 103 8.66 -5.57 -6.74
C CYS A 103 9.66 -4.42 -6.61
N SER A 104 9.76 -3.87 -5.40
CA SER A 104 10.76 -2.87 -5.02
C SER A 104 11.64 -3.39 -3.87
N THR A 105 12.86 -2.88 -3.79
CA THR A 105 13.79 -3.16 -2.69
C THR A 105 13.57 -2.28 -1.46
N ASP A 106 12.67 -1.31 -1.59
CA ASP A 106 12.39 -0.28 -0.60
C ASP A 106 10.91 0.07 -0.67
N LEU A 107 10.43 0.66 0.42
CA LEU A 107 9.11 1.28 0.45
C LEU A 107 9.15 2.54 -0.44
N ILE A 108 8.29 2.58 -1.46
CA ILE A 108 8.19 3.73 -2.35
C ILE A 108 7.24 4.78 -1.78
N GLU A 109 7.66 6.04 -1.81
CA GLU A 109 6.75 7.16 -1.51
C GLU A 109 5.86 7.42 -2.71
N ILE A 110 4.56 7.54 -2.46
CA ILE A 110 3.56 7.82 -3.50
C ILE A 110 3.26 9.33 -3.47
N PRO A 111 3.58 10.09 -4.53
CA PRO A 111 3.35 11.54 -4.56
C PRO A 111 1.85 11.89 -4.45
N SER A 112 1.55 13.03 -3.82
CA SER A 112 0.17 13.51 -3.60
C SER A 112 -0.74 12.40 -3.05
N SER A 113 -0.31 11.77 -1.96
CA SER A 113 -1.04 10.70 -1.29
C SER A 113 -0.91 10.79 0.22
N TYR A 114 -1.85 10.18 0.95
CA TYR A 114 -1.58 9.78 2.33
C TYR A 114 -1.38 8.28 2.37
N THR A 115 -0.54 7.82 3.30
CA THR A 115 -0.18 6.41 3.45
C THR A 115 -0.48 5.94 4.86
N GLU A 116 -1.24 4.86 4.96
CA GLU A 116 -1.47 4.08 6.17
C GLU A 116 -0.41 2.99 6.26
N PHE A 117 0.32 2.96 7.37
CA PHE A 117 1.32 1.94 7.68
C PHE A 117 0.81 1.01 8.76
N SER A 118 0.94 -0.29 8.54
CA SER A 118 0.64 -1.30 9.55
C SER A 118 1.91 -2.02 10.00
N PHE A 119 2.09 -2.11 11.32
CA PHE A 119 3.23 -2.76 11.97
C PHE A 119 2.77 -3.97 12.76
N LYS A 120 3.64 -4.98 12.89
CA LYS A 120 3.39 -6.10 13.80
C LYS A 120 3.76 -5.68 15.22
N GLU A 121 3.16 -6.35 16.19
CA GLU A 121 3.32 -6.22 17.66
C GLU A 121 4.77 -6.19 18.22
N ASP A 122 5.82 -6.26 17.39
CA ASP A 122 7.22 -6.29 17.81
C ASP A 122 8.05 -5.21 17.11
N CYS A 123 8.02 -3.99 17.65
CA CYS A 123 8.86 -2.88 17.20
C CYS A 123 10.35 -3.02 17.56
N GLN A 124 10.71 -3.99 18.41
CA GLN A 124 12.12 -4.30 18.70
C GLN A 124 12.74 -5.10 17.53
N GLY A 125 11.95 -5.96 16.89
CA GLY A 125 12.36 -6.77 15.74
C GLY A 125 12.04 -6.15 14.37
N GLN A 126 10.93 -5.42 14.25
CA GLN A 126 10.43 -4.89 12.98
C GLN A 126 10.62 -3.38 12.89
N LYS A 127 11.57 -2.93 12.06
CA LYS A 127 11.85 -1.51 11.81
C LYS A 127 11.01 -0.89 10.68
N LEU A 128 10.34 -1.73 9.89
CA LEU A 128 9.65 -1.31 8.67
C LEU A 128 8.24 -1.91 8.66
N PRO A 129 7.22 -1.21 8.14
CA PRO A 129 5.84 -1.69 8.14
C PRO A 129 5.69 -2.97 7.30
N TYR A 130 4.79 -3.87 7.68
CA TYR A 130 4.53 -5.05 6.84
C TYR A 130 3.58 -4.76 5.69
N THR A 131 2.76 -3.70 5.84
CA THR A 131 1.91 -3.14 4.79
C THR A 131 1.98 -1.62 4.83
N ALA A 132 2.00 -1.02 3.64
CA ALA A 132 1.71 0.39 3.46
C ALA A 132 0.63 0.53 2.38
N ILE A 133 -0.43 1.26 2.69
CA ILE A 133 -1.55 1.48 1.77
C ILE A 133 -1.66 2.97 1.52
N SER A 134 -1.44 3.39 0.28
CA SER A 134 -1.50 4.80 -0.12
C SER A 134 -2.76 5.10 -0.91
N TYR A 135 -3.39 6.24 -0.59
CA TYR A 135 -4.59 6.76 -1.24
C TYR A 135 -4.33 8.16 -1.78
N PRO A 136 -4.85 8.51 -2.98
CA PRO A 136 -4.54 9.78 -3.61
C PRO A 136 -5.20 10.95 -2.87
N LEU A 137 -4.47 12.05 -2.74
CA LEU A 137 -4.95 13.30 -2.15
C LEU A 137 -5.46 14.28 -3.21
N ASN A 138 -6.36 15.17 -2.80
CA ASN A 138 -6.87 16.28 -3.60
C ASN A 138 -7.51 15.85 -4.93
N THR A 139 -8.01 14.63 -5.01
CA THR A 139 -8.69 14.10 -6.18
C THR A 139 -9.76 13.10 -5.79
N CYS A 140 -10.84 13.04 -6.58
CA CYS A 140 -11.94 12.13 -6.34
C CYS A 140 -11.57 10.73 -6.85
N TYR A 141 -11.89 9.71 -6.08
CA TYR A 141 -11.70 8.31 -6.48
C TYR A 141 -12.82 7.42 -5.95
N SER A 142 -12.98 6.24 -6.56
CA SER A 142 -13.99 5.26 -6.15
C SER A 142 -13.33 3.89 -6.03
N ILE A 143 -13.62 3.21 -4.92
CA ILE A 143 -13.10 1.87 -4.64
C ILE A 143 -14.13 0.85 -5.14
N PRO A 144 -13.78 -0.07 -6.06
CA PRO A 144 -14.74 -1.01 -6.65
C PRO A 144 -15.46 -1.92 -5.66
N THR A 145 -14.88 -2.17 -4.49
CA THR A 145 -15.49 -3.00 -3.43
C THR A 145 -16.57 -2.26 -2.64
N VAL A 146 -16.65 -0.93 -2.76
CA VAL A 146 -17.67 -0.09 -2.13
C VAL A 146 -18.37 0.70 -3.25
N PRO A 147 -19.27 0.05 -4.02
CA PRO A 147 -19.95 0.69 -5.13
C PRO A 147 -20.75 1.90 -4.66
N ASP A 148 -21.07 2.80 -5.59
CA ASP A 148 -21.92 3.97 -5.33
C ASP A 148 -21.35 4.95 -4.29
N THR A 149 -20.04 4.86 -4.02
CA THR A 149 -19.32 5.72 -3.09
C THR A 149 -18.14 6.39 -3.80
N THR A 150 -17.96 7.68 -3.52
CA THR A 150 -16.80 8.46 -3.98
C THR A 150 -16.08 9.01 -2.75
N PHE A 151 -14.77 8.92 -2.78
CA PHE A 151 -13.87 9.41 -1.74
C PHE A 151 -13.08 10.60 -2.27
N TYR A 152 -12.74 11.50 -1.35
CA TYR A 152 -11.84 12.61 -1.60
C TYR A 152 -11.13 12.89 -0.29
N ASP A 153 -9.81 12.89 -0.31
CA ASP A 153 -9.02 13.09 0.90
C ASP A 153 -8.12 14.29 0.72
N THR A 154 -8.00 15.10 1.76
CA THR A 154 -7.00 16.16 1.84
C THR A 154 -6.10 15.92 3.03
N CYS A 155 -4.92 16.53 3.01
CA CYS A 155 -4.01 16.41 4.12
C CYS A 155 -3.36 17.76 4.46
N ASN A 156 -3.18 17.98 5.77
CA ASN A 156 -2.34 19.05 6.32
C ASN A 156 -1.31 18.45 7.29
N GLU A 157 -0.59 19.26 8.05
CA GLU A 157 0.46 18.78 8.96
C GLU A 157 -0.09 17.96 10.15
N THR A 158 -1.39 18.00 10.43
CA THR A 158 -1.97 17.41 11.65
C THR A 158 -2.98 16.29 11.37
N TYR A 159 -3.74 16.40 10.27
CA TYR A 159 -4.80 15.46 9.95
C TYR A 159 -4.89 15.18 8.45
N VAL A 160 -5.24 13.94 8.14
CA VAL A 160 -5.96 13.61 6.90
C VAL A 160 -7.44 13.94 7.13
N THR A 161 -8.03 14.72 6.24
CA THR A 161 -9.46 14.98 6.22
C THR A 161 -10.08 14.17 5.10
N GLY A 162 -10.84 13.14 5.46
CA GLY A 162 -11.50 12.26 4.51
C GLY A 162 -12.96 12.65 4.28
N TYR A 163 -13.36 12.70 3.01
CA TYR A 163 -14.72 13.01 2.59
C TYR A 163 -15.29 11.80 1.85
N THR A 164 -16.36 11.23 2.41
CA THR A 164 -17.08 10.11 1.79
C THR A 164 -18.44 10.60 1.28
N PHE A 165 -18.66 10.46 -0.03
CA PHE A 165 -19.91 10.83 -0.69
C PHE A 165 -20.66 9.57 -1.15
N TYR A 166 -21.92 9.47 -0.76
CA TYR A 166 -22.80 8.38 -1.15
C TYR A 166 -23.69 8.80 -2.32
N TYR A 167 -23.79 7.97 -3.34
CA TYR A 167 -24.73 8.20 -4.44
C TYR A 167 -26.18 8.04 -3.94
N ASN A 168 -26.98 9.08 -4.12
CA ASN A 168 -28.40 9.06 -3.84
C ASN A 168 -29.20 9.08 -5.16
N PRO A 169 -29.82 7.96 -5.58
CA PRO A 169 -30.60 7.88 -6.82
C PRO A 169 -31.90 8.70 -6.79
N PHE A 170 -32.36 9.16 -5.62
CA PHE A 170 -33.64 9.86 -5.44
C PHE A 170 -33.50 11.38 -5.31
N GLY A 171 -32.40 11.96 -5.79
CA GLY A 171 -32.00 13.36 -5.67
C GLY A 171 -33.12 14.33 -5.27
N SER A 172 -33.16 14.70 -3.99
CA SER A 172 -33.78 15.96 -3.62
C SER A 172 -32.88 17.06 -4.20
N SER A 173 -33.36 17.70 -5.26
CA SER A 173 -32.83 18.96 -5.75
C SER A 173 -33.06 20.03 -4.67
N SER A 174 -32.21 20.06 -3.65
CA SER A 174 -32.15 21.17 -2.72
C SER A 174 -31.23 22.23 -3.32
N SER A 175 -31.87 23.19 -3.99
CA SER A 175 -31.34 24.50 -4.30
C SER A 175 -30.84 25.18 -3.00
N ASP A 176 -29.68 25.83 -3.11
CA ASP A 176 -29.08 26.79 -2.16
C ASP A 176 -28.73 26.30 -0.74
N SER A 177 -27.43 26.27 -0.46
CA SER A 177 -26.86 27.13 0.59
C SER A 177 -25.34 27.19 0.51
N SER A 178 -24.87 28.42 0.37
CA SER A 178 -23.49 28.89 0.55
C SER A 178 -22.78 28.30 1.78
N SER A 179 -21.73 27.52 1.56
CA SER A 179 -20.59 27.42 2.46
C SER A 179 -19.31 27.17 1.65
N SER A 180 -18.37 28.09 1.82
CA SER A 180 -17.06 28.17 1.17
C SER A 180 -16.15 26.99 1.48
N SER A 181 -16.37 25.83 0.84
CA SER A 181 -15.36 24.77 0.75
C SER A 181 -15.34 24.24 -0.68
N SER A 182 -14.21 24.42 -1.35
CA SER A 182 -13.90 24.16 -2.76
C SER A 182 -14.01 22.69 -3.23
N ILE A 183 -14.84 21.87 -2.59
CA ILE A 183 -15.02 20.44 -2.90
C ILE A 183 -16.17 20.27 -3.91
N GLU A 184 -16.18 21.13 -4.93
CA GLU A 184 -17.29 21.28 -5.89
C GLU A 184 -17.23 20.25 -7.03
N TRP A 185 -16.33 19.25 -6.96
CA TRP A 185 -15.92 18.46 -8.12
C TRP A 185 -16.03 16.94 -8.00
N CYS A 186 -16.47 16.39 -6.86
CA CYS A 186 -16.76 14.95 -6.78
C CYS A 186 -18.21 14.68 -7.22
N PRO A 187 -18.47 13.77 -8.19
CA PRO A 187 -19.75 13.64 -8.89
C PRO A 187 -20.90 13.02 -8.06
N ALA A 188 -20.85 13.09 -6.73
CA ALA A 188 -21.87 12.53 -5.85
C ALA A 188 -22.75 13.63 -5.25
N ASN A 189 -24.06 13.53 -5.47
CA ASN A 189 -25.06 14.45 -4.96
C ASN A 189 -25.36 14.13 -3.48
N GLY A 190 -24.71 14.82 -2.53
CA GLY A 190 -25.01 14.69 -1.10
C GLY A 190 -24.04 15.46 -0.20
N HIS A 191 -24.43 15.67 1.06
CA HIS A 191 -23.49 16.12 2.09
C HIS A 191 -22.49 14.99 2.38
N PRO A 192 -21.17 15.21 2.29
CA PRO A 192 -20.21 14.18 2.61
C PRO A 192 -20.28 13.83 4.09
N TYR A 193 -20.07 12.55 4.39
CA TYR A 193 -19.56 12.17 5.71
C TYR A 193 -18.10 12.60 5.78
N ILE A 194 -17.72 13.28 6.86
CA ILE A 194 -16.37 13.84 7.06
C ILE A 194 -15.72 13.11 8.23
N GLU A 195 -14.50 12.65 8.02
CA GLU A 195 -13.66 12.04 9.04
C GLU A 195 -12.30 12.75 9.13
N TYR A 196 -11.75 12.79 10.34
CA TYR A 196 -10.44 13.37 10.62
C TYR A 196 -9.54 12.30 11.23
N ILE A 197 -8.47 11.95 10.52
CA ILE A 197 -7.51 10.93 10.93
C ILE A 197 -6.22 11.65 11.35
N PRO A 198 -5.77 11.51 12.61
CA PRO A 198 -4.56 12.17 13.08
C PRO A 198 -3.31 11.58 12.41
N ILE A 199 -2.41 12.45 11.98
CA ILE A 199 -1.11 12.08 11.41
C ILE A 199 -0.13 11.85 12.56
N GLN A 200 0.73 10.85 12.41
CA GLN A 200 1.89 10.68 13.28
C GLN A 200 3.15 11.12 12.55
N GLU A 201 3.91 12.04 13.14
CA GLU A 201 5.15 12.57 12.53
C GLU A 201 6.26 11.53 12.45
N ASN A 202 6.20 10.47 13.28
CA ASN A 202 7.23 9.43 13.32
C ASN A 202 6.78 8.19 12.55
N TYR A 203 7.51 7.86 11.49
CA TYR A 203 7.51 6.57 10.78
C TYR A 203 7.99 5.39 11.66
N GLU A 204 8.25 5.65 12.94
CA GLU A 204 8.74 4.64 13.87
C GLU A 204 7.63 3.65 14.15
N CYS A 205 7.99 2.36 14.16
CA CYS A 205 7.07 1.31 14.54
C CYS A 205 6.42 1.67 15.88
N THR A 206 5.08 1.67 15.90
CA THR A 206 4.30 1.80 17.12
C THR A 206 3.82 0.41 17.53
N ASP A 207 3.94 0.10 18.82
CA ASP A 207 3.44 -1.17 19.35
C ASP A 207 1.92 -1.21 19.13
N PHE A 208 1.46 -2.06 18.20
CA PHE A 208 0.06 -2.18 17.77
C PHE A 208 -0.51 -0.86 17.22
N GLY A 209 -0.48 -0.67 15.91
CA GLY A 209 -1.13 0.49 15.34
C GLY A 209 -1.09 0.60 13.82
N GLU A 210 -2.00 1.43 13.33
CA GLU A 210 -1.93 2.08 12.04
C GLU A 210 -1.32 3.46 12.26
N THR A 211 -0.32 3.84 11.47
CA THR A 211 0.18 5.21 11.44
C THR A 211 -0.09 5.83 10.08
N TYR A 212 -0.42 7.11 10.05
CA TYR A 212 -0.79 7.82 8.83
C TYR A 212 0.23 8.92 8.57
N THR A 213 0.64 9.05 7.31
CA THR A 213 1.55 10.10 6.85
C THR A 213 1.07 10.69 5.55
N CYS A 214 1.54 11.89 5.23
CA CYS A 214 1.19 12.58 4.00
C CYS A 214 2.42 12.91 3.17
N THR A 215 2.27 12.68 1.87
CA THR A 215 3.26 12.99 0.86
C THR A 215 2.61 13.96 -0.12
N ASN A 216 3.07 15.20 -0.13
CA ASN A 216 2.56 16.25 -1.02
C ASN A 216 3.21 16.20 -2.40
#